data_AF-A0A7V6ZPH0-F1
#
_entry.id   AF-A0A7V6ZPH0-F1
#
_cell.length_a   1.000
_cell.length_b   1.000
_cell.length_c   1.000
_cell.angle_alpha   90.00
_cell.angle_beta   90.00
_cell.angle_gamma   90.00
#
_symmetry.space_group_name_H-M   'P 1'
#
loop_
_entity.id
_entity.type
_entity.pdbx_description
1 polymer ?
#
loop_
_entity_poly.entity_id
_entity_poly.type
_entity_poly.pdbx_seq_one_letter_code
_entity_poly.pdbx_strand_id
1 'polypeptide(L)'
;MYEIIVIGGGHAGVEAALASARMGHKTLLVTGDLRRVSFMSCNPSIGGPAKGIVVREIDALGGEMGKAADATLLQVKMLNVSKGPAVRALRAQSDKLAYPRYML
;
A
#
# COMPACT_ATOMS: atom_id res chain seq x y z
N MET A 1 7.72 -9.12 25.86
CA MET A 1 6.29 -8.86 25.64
C MET A 1 6.17 -7.85 24.50
N TYR A 2 5.21 -8.06 23.60
CA TYR A 2 4.89 -7.10 22.53
C TYR A 2 3.81 -6.14 23.02
N GLU A 3 3.85 -4.89 22.58
CA GLU A 3 2.82 -3.88 22.88
C GLU A 3 1.65 -3.98 21.90
N ILE A 4 1.96 -4.27 20.63
CA ILE A 4 0.99 -4.33 19.55
C ILE A 4 1.19 -5.65 18.81
N ILE A 5 0.09 -6.38 18.60
CA ILE A 5 0.07 -7.61 17.79
C ILE A 5 -0.91 -7.38 16.65
N VAL A 6 -0.40 -7.39 15.43
CA VAL A 6 -1.19 -7.27 14.20
C VAL A 6 -1.43 -8.66 13.62
N ILE A 7 -2.68 -9.03 13.41
CA ILE A 7 -3.06 -10.34 12.88
C ILE A 7 -3.46 -10.18 11.40
N GLY A 8 -2.61 -10.73 10.52
CA GLY A 8 -2.79 -10.77 9.06
C GLY A 8 -1.87 -9.80 8.31
N GLY A 9 -1.02 -10.32 7.43
CA GLY A 9 -0.10 -9.55 6.59
C GLY A 9 -0.71 -8.98 5.31
N GLY A 10 -2.01 -8.67 5.29
CA GLY A 10 -2.63 -7.99 4.15
C GLY A 10 -2.20 -6.52 4.06
N HIS A 11 -2.68 -5.80 3.03
CA HIS A 11 -2.37 -4.38 2.83
C HIS A 11 -2.57 -3.53 4.10
N ALA A 12 -3.70 -3.73 4.81
CA ALA A 12 -3.98 -3.00 6.05
C ALA A 12 -3.05 -3.41 7.20
N GLY A 13 -2.74 -4.70 7.32
CA GLY A 13 -1.91 -5.20 8.41
C GLY A 13 -0.44 -4.78 8.28
N VAL A 14 0.09 -4.72 7.06
CA VAL A 14 1.44 -4.21 6.82
C VAL A 14 1.54 -2.73 7.19
N GLU A 15 0.60 -1.88 6.75
CA GLU A 15 0.60 -0.46 7.15
C GLU A 15 0.44 -0.29 8.66
N ALA A 16 -0.43 -1.05 9.32
CA ALA A 16 -0.59 -1.01 10.78
C ALA A 16 0.68 -1.45 11.53
N ALA A 17 1.33 -2.51 11.05
CA ALA A 17 2.56 -3.02 11.65
C ALA A 17 3.72 -2.03 11.48
N LEU A 18 3.86 -1.46 10.28
CA LEU A 18 4.89 -0.47 9.98
C LEU A 18 4.67 0.82 10.76
N ALA A 19 3.44 1.34 10.81
CA ALA A 19 3.12 2.55 11.55
C ALA A 19 3.47 2.40 13.03
N SER A 20 3.01 1.34 13.69
CA SER A 20 3.30 1.08 15.09
C SER A 20 4.80 0.87 15.38
N ALA A 21 5.50 0.10 14.54
CA ALA A 21 6.93 -0.12 14.68
C ALA A 21 7.75 1.18 14.51
N ARG A 22 7.38 2.02 13.52
CA ARG A 22 8.04 3.33 13.27
C ARG A 22 7.79 4.34 14.38
N MET A 23 6.68 4.22 15.10
CA MET A 23 6.40 5.00 16.31
C MET A 23 7.18 4.50 17.54
N GLY A 24 7.97 3.43 17.41
CA GLY A 24 8.85 2.92 18.48
C GLY A 24 8.22 1.84 19.35
N HIS A 25 7.02 1.35 19.02
CA HIS A 25 6.39 0.26 19.77
C HIS A 25 6.95 -1.10 19.37
N LYS A 26 7.07 -2.02 20.34
CA LYS A 26 7.37 -3.43 20.08
C LYS A 26 6.18 -4.10 19.41
N THR A 27 6.20 -4.14 18.09
CA THR A 27 5.13 -4.71 17.26
C THR A 27 5.47 -6.11 16.75
N LEU A 28 4.49 -7.02 16.84
CA LEU A 28 4.52 -8.34 16.20
C LEU A 28 3.47 -8.41 15.08
N LEU A 29 3.88 -8.74 13.87
CA LEU A 29 2.97 -9.11 12.78
C LEU A 29 2.89 -10.64 12.69
N VAL A 30 1.69 -11.20 12.81
CA VAL A 30 1.43 -12.64 12.63
C VAL A 30 0.65 -12.85 11.35
N THR A 31 1.14 -13.72 10.47
CA THR A 31 0.43 -14.07 9.23
C THR A 31 0.57 -15.56 8.92
N GLY A 32 -0.44 -16.15 8.28
CA GLY A 32 -0.47 -17.57 7.96
C GLY A 32 0.45 -17.97 6.81
N ASP A 33 0.81 -17.05 5.91
CA ASP A 33 1.75 -17.31 4.80
C ASP A 33 2.51 -16.03 4.45
N LEU A 34 3.82 -16.02 4.71
CA LEU A 34 4.70 -14.89 4.40
C LEU A 34 4.73 -14.56 2.91
N ARG A 35 4.49 -15.54 2.03
CA ARG A 35 4.47 -15.32 0.57
C ARG A 35 3.23 -14.55 0.11
N ARG A 36 2.23 -14.41 0.97
CA ARG A 36 0.97 -13.71 0.66
C ARG A 36 0.88 -12.34 1.35
N VAL A 37 1.98 -11.87 1.94
CA VAL A 37 2.05 -10.51 2.51
C VAL A 37 1.80 -9.48 1.42
N SER A 38 0.86 -8.56 1.64
CA SER A 38 0.45 -7.52 0.69
C SER A 38 0.17 -8.04 -0.74
N PHE A 39 -0.32 -9.28 -0.85
CA PHE A 39 -0.63 -9.88 -2.14
C PHE A 39 -1.80 -9.18 -2.84
N MET A 40 -1.60 -8.77 -4.09
CA MET A 40 -2.64 -8.13 -4.91
C MET A 40 -3.62 -9.19 -5.45
N SER A 41 -4.56 -9.63 -4.61
CA SER A 41 -5.47 -10.75 -4.90
C SER A 41 -6.41 -10.52 -6.08
N CYS A 42 -6.81 -9.27 -6.31
CA CYS A 42 -7.74 -8.92 -7.37
C CYS A 42 -7.00 -8.30 -8.56
N ASN A 43 -6.89 -6.97 -8.60
CA ASN A 43 -6.27 -6.23 -9.70
C ASN A 43 -4.78 -5.93 -9.42
N PRO A 44 -3.91 -5.97 -10.44
CA PRO A 44 -2.52 -5.53 -10.34
C PRO A 44 -2.42 -3.99 -10.39
N SER A 45 -3.31 -3.25 -9.72
CA SER A 45 -3.32 -1.78 -9.80
C SER A 45 -3.59 -1.10 -8.48
N ILE A 46 -2.81 -0.06 -8.17
CA ILE A 46 -2.96 0.84 -7.03
C ILE A 46 -3.54 2.18 -7.49
N GLY A 47 -4.43 2.76 -6.68
CA GLY A 47 -5.10 4.03 -6.99
C GLY A 47 -6.35 3.89 -7.86
N GLY A 48 -6.67 4.93 -8.62
CA GLY A 48 -7.96 5.13 -9.29
C GLY A 48 -8.84 6.18 -8.60
N PRO A 49 -10.09 6.39 -9.05
CA PRO A 49 -10.98 7.38 -8.43
C PRO A 49 -11.17 7.07 -6.95
N ALA A 50 -11.11 8.10 -6.10
CA ALA A 50 -11.01 8.04 -4.63
C ALA A 50 -9.75 7.32 -4.10
N LYS A 51 -9.46 6.10 -4.57
CA LYS A 51 -8.33 5.28 -4.12
C LYS A 51 -6.98 5.96 -4.29
N GLY A 52 -6.75 6.67 -5.40
CA GLY A 52 -5.49 7.38 -5.66
C GLY A 52 -5.25 8.52 -4.69
N ILE A 53 -6.32 9.14 -4.17
CA ILE A 53 -6.23 10.17 -3.13
C ILE A 53 -5.86 9.50 -1.81
N VAL A 54 -6.55 8.42 -1.43
CA VAL A 54 -6.24 7.66 -0.20
C VAL A 54 -4.80 7.15 -0.21
N VAL A 55 -4.28 6.67 -1.34
CA VAL A 55 -2.87 6.25 -1.46
C VAL A 55 -1.91 7.41 -1.19
N ARG A 56 -2.23 8.62 -1.69
CA ARG A 56 -1.43 9.82 -1.44
C ARG A 56 -1.56 10.31 0.01
N GLU A 57 -2.72 10.16 0.63
CA GLU A 57 -2.91 10.45 2.05
C GLU A 57 -2.10 9.48 2.93
N ILE A 58 -2.09 8.18 2.60
CA ILE A 58 -1.25 7.18 3.27
C ILE A 58 0.23 7.56 3.14
N ASP A 59 0.69 7.91 1.94
CA ASP A 59 2.08 8.35 1.70
C ASP A 59 2.43 9.62 2.50
N ALA A 60 1.53 10.61 2.53
CA ALA A 60 1.71 11.84 3.31
C ALA A 60 1.78 11.58 4.83
N LEU A 61 1.09 10.54 5.32
CA LEU A 61 1.16 10.09 6.71
C LEU A 61 2.39 9.18 7.00
N GLY A 62 3.22 8.91 6.00
CA GLY A 62 4.44 8.11 6.14
C GLY A 62 4.24 6.60 5.95
N GLY A 63 3.13 6.17 5.34
CA GLY A 63 2.90 4.79 4.94
C GLY A 63 3.77 4.34 3.76
N GLU A 64 3.61 3.09 3.33
CA GLU A 64 4.45 2.48 2.28
C GLU A 64 3.73 2.22 0.96
N MET A 65 2.40 2.14 0.94
CA MET A 65 1.61 1.79 -0.24
C MET A 65 1.95 2.65 -1.48
N GLY A 66 2.17 3.95 -1.31
CA GLY A 66 2.57 4.85 -2.39
C GLY A 66 3.95 4.52 -2.94
N LYS A 67 4.95 4.40 -2.06
CA LYS A 67 6.34 4.06 -2.42
C LYS A 67 6.45 2.68 -3.06
N ALA A 68 5.73 1.70 -2.52
CA ALA A 68 5.66 0.35 -3.08
C ALA A 68 5.08 0.36 -4.50
N ALA A 69 4.03 1.15 -4.74
CA ALA A 69 3.44 1.28 -6.06
C ALA A 69 4.41 1.94 -7.06
N ASP A 70 5.15 2.96 -6.63
CA ASP A 70 6.15 3.66 -7.46
C ASP A 70 7.36 2.76 -7.76
N ALA A 71 7.88 2.03 -6.77
CA ALA A 71 9.02 1.12 -6.92
C ALA A 71 8.73 -0.10 -7.82
N THR A 72 7.45 -0.45 -7.99
CA THR A 72 7.01 -1.62 -8.75
C THR A 72 6.15 -1.26 -9.95
N LEU A 73 6.25 0.00 -10.38
CA LEU A 73 5.44 0.60 -11.42
C LEU A 73 5.74 -0.01 -12.80
N LEU A 74 4.68 -0.47 -13.47
CA LEU A 74 4.72 -0.86 -14.88
C LEU A 74 4.12 0.22 -15.78
N GLN A 75 3.03 0.86 -15.32
CA GLN A 75 2.34 1.92 -16.04
C GLN A 75 1.62 2.85 -15.07
N VAL A 76 1.69 4.16 -15.28
CA VAL A 76 0.85 5.14 -14.57
C VAL A 76 -0.06 5.89 -15.54
N LYS A 77 -1.28 6.19 -15.11
CA LYS A 77 -2.20 7.08 -15.81
C LYS A 77 -2.89 8.03 -14.84
N MET A 78 -2.99 9.30 -15.24
CA MET A 78 -3.90 10.25 -14.62
C MET A 78 -5.32 10.02 -15.18
N LEU A 79 -6.29 9.80 -14.30
CA LEU A 79 -7.70 9.68 -14.65
C LEU A 79 -8.39 11.05 -14.57
N ASN A 80 -9.49 11.21 -15.31
CA ASN A 80 -10.26 12.47 -15.38
C ASN A 80 -9.43 13.69 -15.80
N VAL A 81 -8.43 13.52 -16.67
CA VAL A 81 -7.54 14.60 -17.13
C VAL A 81 -8.26 15.79 -17.77
N SER A 82 -9.35 15.52 -18.49
CA SER A 82 -10.19 16.54 -19.11
C SER A 82 -11.09 17.29 -18.13
N LYS A 83 -11.17 16.82 -16.87
CA LYS A 83 -11.91 17.48 -15.79
C LYS A 83 -10.95 18.27 -14.89
N GLY A 84 -11.51 19.18 -14.10
CA GLY A 84 -10.76 20.04 -13.19
C GLY A 84 -9.92 19.25 -12.17
N PRO A 85 -8.87 19.85 -11.58
CA PRO A 85 -7.92 19.17 -10.70
C PRO A 85 -8.56 18.41 -9.53
N ALA A 86 -9.66 18.94 -8.98
CA ALA A 86 -10.37 18.38 -7.83
C ALA A 86 -10.88 16.93 -8.02
N VAL A 87 -11.06 16.49 -9.27
CA VAL A 87 -11.58 15.14 -9.57
C VAL A 87 -10.56 14.25 -10.28
N ARG A 88 -9.32 14.70 -10.40
CA ARG A 88 -8.23 13.91 -10.99
C ARG A 88 -7.73 12.88 -9.99
N ALA A 89 -7.31 11.71 -10.50
CA ALA A 89 -6.77 10.66 -9.65
C ALA A 89 -5.72 9.84 -10.40
N LEU A 90 -4.60 9.54 -9.74
CA LEU A 90 -3.58 8.65 -10.27
C LEU A 90 -4.01 7.19 -10.14
N ARG A 91 -3.68 6.39 -11.17
CA ARG A 91 -3.79 4.94 -11.16
C ARG A 91 -2.51 4.34 -11.72
N ALA A 92 -1.85 3.53 -10.90
CA ALA A 92 -0.66 2.77 -11.24
C ALA A 92 -1.04 1.30 -11.48
N GLN A 93 -0.50 0.69 -12.54
CA GLN A 93 -0.37 -0.75 -12.66
C GLN A 93 0.98 -1.15 -12.07
N SER A 94 0.98 -2.13 -11.19
CA SER A 94 2.17 -2.59 -10.47
C SER A 94 2.42 -4.06 -10.76
N ASP A 95 3.68 -4.45 -10.77
CA ASP A 95 4.06 -5.86 -10.92
C ASP A 95 3.58 -6.66 -9.70
N LYS A 96 2.73 -7.67 -9.96
CA LYS A 96 2.07 -8.49 -8.93
C LYS A 96 3.04 -9.33 -8.09
N LEU A 97 4.25 -9.58 -8.58
CA LEU A 97 5.30 -10.31 -7.89
C LEU A 97 6.27 -9.35 -7.19
N ALA A 98 6.58 -8.21 -7.80
CA ALA A 98 7.48 -7.23 -7.19
C ALA A 98 6.83 -6.47 -6.02
N TYR A 99 5.53 -6.14 -6.10
CA TYR A 99 4.84 -5.38 -5.04
C TYR A 99 4.85 -6.09 -3.68
N PRO A 100 4.46 -7.38 -3.57
CA PRO A 100 4.60 -8.13 -2.32
C PRO A 100 6.04 -8.25 -1.83
N ARG A 101 7.02 -8.38 -2.75
CA ARG A 101 8.45 -8.48 -2.41
C ARG A 101 9.02 -7.18 -1.85
N TYR A 102 8.52 -6.02 -2.31
CA TYR A 102 8.89 -4.73 -1.74
C TYR A 102 8.33 -4.55 -0.33
N MET A 103 7.11 -5.05 -0.09
CA MET A 103 6.39 -4.87 1.17
C MET A 103 6.82 -5.82 2.30
N LEU A 104 7.70 -6.78 2.02
CA LEU A 104 8.19 -7.77 2.98
C LEU A 104 9.61 -7.38 3.45
#